data_AF-W1W6F0-F1
#
_entry.id   AF-W1W6F0-F1
#
_cell.length_a   1.000
_cell.length_b   1.000
_cell.length_c   1.000
_cell.angle_alpha   90.00
_cell.angle_beta   90.00
_cell.angle_gamma   90.00
#
_symmetry.space_group_name_H-M   'P 1'
#
loop_
_entity.id
_entity.type
_entity.pdbx_description
1 polymer ?
#
loop_
_entity_poly.entity_id
_entity_poly.type
_entity_poly.pdbx_seq_one_letter_code
_entity_poly.pdbx_strand_id
1 'polypeptide(L)' 'MVGEIRDTETAEIAVQASLTGHLVLSTLHTNTAVGAITRLQDMGVEP' A
#
# COMPACT_ATOMS: atom_id res chain seq x y z
N MET A 1 -8.34 6.42 6.22
CA MET A 1 -8.73 5.48 5.15
C MET A 1 -8.41 6.14 3.83
N VAL A 2 -7.69 5.44 2.95
CA VAL A 2 -7.33 5.88 1.59
C VAL A 2 -8.10 4.98 0.64
N GLY A 3 -8.81 5.53 -0.35
CA GLY A 3 -9.68 4.71 -1.22
C GLY A 3 -8.93 3.56 -1.90
N GLU A 4 -7.90 3.90 -2.67
CA GLU A 4 -7.06 2.97 -3.42
C GLU A 4 -5.64 3.54 -3.51
N ILE A 5 -4.61 2.70 -3.42
CA ILE A 5 -3.22 3.09 -3.64
C ILE A 5 -2.88 2.85 -5.11
N ARG A 6 -2.68 3.92 -5.90
CA ARG A 6 -2.46 3.83 -7.36
C ARG A 6 -1.02 4.06 -7.79
N ASP A 7 -0.26 4.76 -6.97
CA ASP A 7 1.09 5.25 -7.25
C ASP A 7 2.00 5.07 -6.02
N THR A 8 3.30 5.17 -6.28
CA THR A 8 4.35 5.03 -5.26
C THR A 8 4.25 6.10 -4.17
N GLU A 9 3.95 7.35 -4.53
CA GLU A 9 3.84 8.46 -3.57
C GLU A 9 2.76 8.16 -2.51
N THR A 10 1.58 7.73 -2.94
CA THR A 10 0.50 7.35 -2.03
C THR A 10 0.86 6.13 -1.19
N ALA A 11 1.57 5.16 -1.77
CA ALA A 11 2.03 3.96 -1.06
C ALA A 11 3.01 4.32 0.06
N GLU A 12 3.99 5.18 -0.22
CA GLU A 12 4.98 5.65 0.76
C GLU A 12 4.31 6.38 1.93
N ILE A 13 3.39 7.31 1.64
CA ILE A 13 2.64 8.04 2.68
C ILE A 13 1.83 7.06 3.55
N ALA A 14 1.16 6.08 2.93
CA ALA A 14 0.37 5.08 3.65
C ALA A 14 1.23 4.23 4.58
N VAL A 15 2.41 3.79 4.12
CA VAL A 15 3.36 3.02 4.92
C VAL A 15 3.89 3.86 6.09
N GLN A 16 4.33 5.09 5.84
CA GLN A 16 4.81 5.98 6.90
C GLN A 16 3.72 6.29 7.95
N ALA A 17 2.47 6.51 7.52
CA ALA A 17 1.35 6.70 8.44
C ALA A 17 1.15 5.46 9.34
N SER A 18 1.28 4.25 8.78
CA SER A 18 1.16 3.01 9.55
C SER A 18 2.29 2.82 10.57
N LEU A 19 3.53 3.19 10.22
CA LEU A 19 4.70 3.11 11.09
C LEU A 19 4.66 4.16 12.22
N THR A 20 3.87 5.23 12.04
CA THR A 20 3.70 6.31 13.03
C THR A 20 2.44 6.15 13.90
N GLY A 21 1.84 4.96 13.94
CA GLY A 21 0.76 4.63 14.87
C GLY A 21 -0.65 4.85 14.34
N HIS A 22 -0.82 5.08 13.03
CA HIS A 22 -2.14 5.16 12.41
C HIS A 22 -2.56 3.80 11.85
N LEU A 23 -3.78 3.36 12.16
CA LEU A 23 -4.37 2.24 11.43
C LEU A 23 -4.77 2.71 10.02
N VAL A 24 -4.06 2.23 9.00
CA VAL A 24 -4.32 2.56 7.60
C VAL A 24 -5.15 1.45 6.96
N LEU A 25 -6.21 1.85 6.25
CA LEU A 25 -7.06 0.96 5.45
C LEU A 25 -7.08 1.50 4.02
N SER A 26 -6.87 0.61 3.05
CA SER A 26 -6.94 0.91 1.62
C SER A 26 -7.24 -0.34 0.77
N THR A 27 -7.29 -0.17 -0.55
CA THR A 27 -7.58 -1.22 -1.52
C THR A 27 -6.54 -1.25 -2.66
N LEU A 28 -6.41 -2.41 -3.30
CA LEU A 28 -5.60 -2.64 -4.49
C LEU A 28 -6.34 -3.60 -5.44
N HIS A 29 -6.33 -3.30 -6.73
CA HIS A 29 -6.86 -4.19 -7.75
C HIS A 29 -5.85 -5.29 -8.09
N THR A 30 -5.97 -6.43 -7.41
CA THR A 30 -5.14 -7.62 -7.66
C THR A 30 -6.00 -8.88 -7.71
N ASN A 31 -5.59 -9.86 -8.52
CA ASN A 31 -6.37 -11.09 -8.72
C ASN A 31 -6.32 -12.05 -7.53
N THR A 32 -5.34 -11.89 -6.63
CA THR A 32 -5.14 -12.75 -5.46
C THR A 32 -4.69 -11.91 -4.28
N ALA A 33 -4.93 -12.40 -3.06
CA ALA A 33 -4.48 -11.71 -1.86
C ALA A 33 -2.96 -11.51 -1.82
N VAL A 34 -2.18 -12.52 -2.22
CA VAL A 34 -0.70 -12.43 -2.29
C VAL A 34 -0.27 -11.41 -3.33
N GLY A 35 -1.04 -11.25 -4.41
CA GLY A 35 -0.78 -10.23 -5.44
C GLY A 35 -0.77 -8.80 -4.91
N ALA A 36 -1.47 -8.50 -3.82
CA ALA A 36 -1.40 -7.19 -3.17
C ALA A 36 0.00 -6.88 -2.61
N ILE A 37 0.69 -7.90 -2.07
CA ILE A 37 2.07 -7.76 -1.56
C ILE A 37 3.02 -7.52 -2.73
N THR A 38 2.94 -8.34 -3.78
CA THR A 38 3.75 -8.16 -4.99
C THR A 38 3.52 -6.78 -5.61
N ARG A 39 2.27 -6.30 -5.65
CA ARG A 39 1.96 -4.99 -6.21
C ARG A 39 2.60 -3.83 -5.45
N LEU A 40 2.69 -3.92 -4.12
CA LEU A 40 3.41 -2.92 -3.31
C LEU A 40 4.92 -2.96 -3.58
N GLN A 41 5.50 -4.15 -3.73
CA GLN A 41 6.90 -4.31 -4.12
C GLN A 41 7.18 -3.73 -5.52
N ASP A 42 6.30 -3.98 -6.49
CA ASP A 42 6.40 -3.41 -7.85
C ASP A 42 6.32 -1.87 -7.84
N MET A 43 5.64 -1.28 -6.85
CA MET A 43 5.59 0.17 -6.65
C MET A 43 6.85 0.73 -5.97
N GLY A 44 7.78 -0.11 -5.54
CA GLY A 44 9.02 0.31 -4.88
C GLY A 44 8.92 0.42 -3.36
N VAL A 45 7.86 -0.12 -2.74
CA VAL A 45 7.79 -0.22 -1.27
C VAL A 45 8.81 -1.28 -0.80
N GLU A 46 9.74 -0.87 0.05
CA GLU A 46 10.75 -1.77 0.61
C GLU A 46 10.12 -2.86 1.50
N PRO A 47 10.62 -4.13 1.45
CA PRO A 47 10.12 -5.23 2.27
C PRO A 47 10.28 -5.08 3.78
#